data_AF-A0A7V3K1L3-F1
#
_entry.id   AF-A0A7V3K1L3-F1
#
_cell.length_a   1.000
_cell.length_b   1.000
_cell.length_c   1.000
_cell.angle_alpha   90.00
_cell.angle_beta   90.00
_cell.angle_gamma   90.00
#
_symmetry.space_group_name_H-M   'P 1'
#
loop_
_entity.id
_entity.type
_entity.pdbx_description
1 polymer ?
#
loop_
_entity_poly.entity_id
_entity_poly.type
_entity_poly.pdbx_seq_one_letter_code
_entity_poly.pdbx_strand_id
1 'polypeptide(L)' 'MAKVVQVELPEKLVAEIEALVAGGWFADEEEVVRLALTEFISRHRFALLEQFQREDIAWALQQKREDAAS' A
#
# COMPACT_ATOMS: atom_id res chain seq x y z
N MET A 1 -17.77 -5.06 0.06
CA MET A 1 -17.65 -5.19 -1.41
C MET A 1 -16.23 -5.67 -1.69
N ALA A 2 -16.06 -6.85 -2.31
CA ALA A 2 -14.75 -7.36 -2.70
C ALA A 2 -14.42 -6.87 -4.13
N LYS A 3 -13.19 -6.43 -4.35
CA LYS A 3 -12.68 -6.05 -5.68
C LYS A 3 -11.57 -7.03 -6.05
N VAL A 4 -11.64 -7.58 -7.26
CA VAL A 4 -10.57 -8.44 -7.80
C VAL A 4 -9.52 -7.57 -8.47
N VAL A 5 -8.25 -7.87 -8.19
CA VAL A 5 -7.09 -7.24 -8.82
C VAL A 5 -6.24 -8.35 -9.41
N GLN A 6 -5.93 -8.26 -10.70
CA GLN A 6 -5.01 -9.17 -11.38
C GLN A 6 -3.62 -8.53 -11.44
N VAL A 7 -2.60 -9.25 -10.99
CA VAL A 7 -1.21 -8.82 -10.98
C VAL A 7 -0.31 -9.98 -11.39
N GLU A 8 0.74 -9.67 -12.15
CA GLU A 8 1.80 -10.63 -12.41
C GLU A 8 2.80 -10.61 -11.25
N LEU A 9 3.15 -11.79 -10.75
CA LEU A 9 4.11 -11.95 -9.66
C LEU A 9 5.36 -12.69 -10.18
N PRO A 10 6.56 -12.34 -9.69
CA PRO A 10 7.76 -13.11 -10.00
C PRO A 10 7.58 -14.58 -9.57
N GLU A 11 8.07 -15.51 -10.39
CA GLU A 11 7.95 -16.97 -10.12
C GLU A 11 8.42 -17.36 -8.72
N LYS A 12 9.52 -16.75 -8.27
CA LYS A 12 10.05 -16.99 -6.93
C LYS A 12 9.03 -16.67 -5.83
N LEU A 13 8.28 -15.58 -5.99
CA LEU A 13 7.30 -15.13 -5.00
C LEU A 13 6.08 -16.05 -5.00
N VAL A 14 5.67 -16.54 -6.18
CA VAL A 14 4.63 -17.57 -6.31
C VAL A 14 5.05 -18.83 -5.56
N ALA A 15 6.27 -19.32 -5.78
CA ALA A 15 6.79 -20.51 -5.09
C ALA A 15 6.84 -20.35 -3.56
N GLU A 16 7.17 -19.15 -3.06
CA GLU A 16 7.14 -18.86 -1.62
C GLU A 16 5.70 -18.88 -1.06
N ILE A 17 4.73 -18.34 -1.78
CA ILE A 17 3.31 -18.38 -1.40
C ILE A 17 2.81 -19.82 -1.38
N GLU A 18 3.09 -20.61 -2.41
CA GLU A 18 2.71 -22.02 -2.50
C GLU A 18 3.29 -22.83 -1.34
N ALA A 19 4.55 -22.58 -0.96
CA ALA A 19 5.20 -23.25 0.16
C ALA A 19 4.52 -22.93 1.51
N LEU A 20 4.03 -21.70 1.69
CA LEU A 20 3.30 -21.30 2.90
C LEU A 20 1.95 -22.02 3.02
N VAL A 21 1.21 -22.13 1.91
CA VAL A 21 -0.06 -22.87 1.86
C VAL A 21 0.18 -24.37 2.05
N ALA A 22 1.16 -24.94 1.34
CA ALA A 22 1.51 -26.36 1.45
C ALA A 22 2.00 -26.73 2.87
N GLY A 23 2.64 -25.80 3.56
CA GLY A 23 3.04 -25.95 4.96
C GLY A 23 1.88 -25.84 5.97
N GLY A 24 0.66 -25.53 5.53
CA GLY A 24 -0.52 -25.39 6.38
C GLY A 24 -0.57 -24.10 7.20
N TRP A 25 0.26 -23.11 6.87
CA TRP A 25 0.27 -21.81 7.55
C TRP A 25 -0.92 -20.94 7.14
N PHE A 26 -1.42 -21.14 5.92
CA PHE A 26 -2.54 -20.41 5.32
C PHE A 26 -3.46 -21.39 4.61
N ALA A 27 -4.74 -21.03 4.49
CA ALA A 27 -5.75 -21.85 3.84
C ALA A 27 -5.62 -21.83 2.30
N ASP A 28 -5.27 -20.67 1.74
CA ASP A 28 -5.11 -20.45 0.30
C ASP A 28 -4.16 -19.28 0.00
N GLU A 29 -3.78 -19.16 -1.28
CA GLU A 29 -2.88 -18.11 -1.76
C GLU A 29 -3.48 -16.71 -1.58
N GLU A 30 -4.80 -16.57 -1.71
CA GLU A 30 -5.46 -15.28 -1.57
C GLU A 30 -5.38 -14.74 -0.14
N GLU A 31 -5.41 -15.62 0.86
CA GLU A 31 -5.22 -15.27 2.26
C GLU A 31 -3.82 -14.67 2.48
N VAL A 32 -2.79 -15.31 1.93
CA VAL A 32 -1.41 -14.82 1.98
C VAL A 32 -1.31 -13.43 1.37
N VAL A 33 -1.87 -13.26 0.16
CA VAL A 33 -1.82 -11.98 -0.57
C VAL A 33 -2.59 -10.89 0.18
N ARG A 34 -3.79 -11.18 0.70
CA ARG A 34 -4.58 -10.22 1.49
C ARG A 34 -3.84 -9.79 2.75
N LEU A 35 -3.24 -10.73 3.49
CA LEU A 35 -2.49 -10.41 4.70
C LEU A 35 -1.26 -9.56 4.36
N ALA A 36 -0.48 -9.95 3.35
CA ALA A 36 0.71 -9.23 2.93
C ALA A 36 0.39 -7.79 2.49
N LEU A 37 -0.67 -7.59 1.70
CA LEU A 37 -1.13 -6.26 1.30
C LEU A 37 -1.59 -5.41 2.48
N THR A 38 -2.33 -6.01 3.42
CA THR A 38 -2.81 -5.31 4.63
C THR A 38 -1.64 -4.86 5.50
N GLU A 39 -0.68 -5.75 5.73
CA GLU A 39 0.55 -5.45 6.48
C GLU A 39 1.38 -4.37 5.79
N PHE A 40 1.54 -4.47 4.46
CA PHE A 40 2.27 -3.49 3.67
C PHE A 40 1.65 -2.09 3.80
N ILE A 41 0.34 -1.98 3.58
CA ILE A 41 -0.37 -0.69 3.70
C ILE A 41 -0.29 -0.16 5.13
N SER A 42 -0.52 -1.02 6.13
CA SER A 42 -0.48 -0.63 7.54
C SER A 42 0.88 -0.08 7.96
N ARG A 43 1.98 -0.67 7.49
CA ARG A 43 3.35 -0.21 7.76
C ARG A 43 3.66 1.14 7.12
N HIS A 44 3.14 1.39 5.91
CA HIS A 44 3.42 2.62 5.16
C HIS A 44 2.41 3.74 5.40
N ARG A 45 1.30 3.47 6.10
CA ARG A 45 0.22 4.45 6.33
C ARG A 45 0.71 5.76 6.95
N PHE A 46 1.64 5.67 7.91
CA PHE A 46 2.14 6.86 8.61
C PHE A 46 3.05 7.70 7.73
N ALA A 47 3.89 7.06 6.92
CA ALA A 47 4.73 7.74 5.94
C ALA A 47 3.88 8.43 4.86
N LEU A 48 2.84 7.75 4.35
CA LEU A 48 1.89 8.36 3.41
C LEU A 48 1.15 9.55 4.04
N LEU A 49 0.67 9.39 5.27
CA LEU A 49 -0.06 10.45 5.97
C LEU A 49 0.83 11.66 6.27
N GLU A 50 2.11 11.44 6.58
CA GLU A 50 3.07 12.52 6.76
C GLU A 50 3.35 13.23 5.42
N GLN A 51 3.51 12.49 4.33
CA GLN A 51 3.71 13.06 3.00
C GLN A 51 2.52 13.93 2.58
N PHE A 52 1.29 13.42 2.70
CA PHE A 52 0.10 14.18 2.34
C PHE A 52 -0.06 15.47 3.17
N GLN A 53 0.19 15.42 4.48
CA GLN A 53 0.17 16.63 5.31
C GLN A 53 1.19 17.68 4.85
N ARG A 54 2.40 17.26 4.47
CA ARG A 54 3.44 18.16 3.97
C ARG A 54 3.04 18.78 2.64
N GLU A 55 2.45 18.00 1.74
CA GLU A 55 1.95 18.47 0.45
C GLU A 55 0.81 19.50 0.63
N ASP A 56 -0.14 19.23 1.51
CA ASP A 56 -1.23 20.17 1.85
C ASP A 56 -0.70 21.49 2.42
N ILE A 57 0.28 21.43 3.35
CA ILE A 57 0.92 22.62 3.92
C ILE A 57 1.67 23.40 2.83
N ALA A 58 2.43 22.71 1.98
CA ALA A 58 3.20 23.34 0.91
C ALA A 58 2.28 24.06 -0.09
N TRP A 59 1.16 23.42 -0.43
CA TRP A 59 0.13 24.02 -1.27
C TRP A 59 -0.50 25.26 -0.63
N ALA A 60 -0.89 25.20 0.64
CA ALA A 60 -1.46 26.33 1.35
C ALA A 60 -0.48 27.52 1.47
N LEU A 61 0.80 27.24 1.71
CA LEU A 61 1.85 28.26 1.72
C LEU A 61 2.09 28.87 0.33
N GLN A 62 1.93 28.09 -0.74
CA GLN A 62 2.02 28.58 -2.10
C GLN A 62 0.87 29.53 -2.42
N GLN A 63 -0.37 29.15 -2.13
CA GLN A 63 -1.53 30.02 -2.34
C GLN A 63 -1.41 31.34 -1.58
N LYS A 64 -1.02 31.30 -0.30
CA LYS A 64 -0.83 32.52 0.49
C LYS A 64 0.22 33.46 -0.11
N ARG A 65 1.26 32.94 -0.77
CA ARG A 65 2.28 33.75 -1.45
C ARG A 65 1.76 34.38 -2.73
N GLU A 66 0.93 33.66 -3.48
CA GLU A 66 0.29 34.16 -4.70
C GLU A 66 -0.75 35.24 -4.39
N ASP A 67 -1.56 35.05 -3.34
CA ASP A 67 -2.54 36.03 -2.87
C ASP A 67 -1.88 37.32 -2.35
N ALA A 68 -0.70 37.22 -1.74
CA ALA A 68 0.04 38.38 -1.23
C ALA A 68 0.81 39.15 -2.32
N ALA A 69 0.89 38.61 -3.53
CA ALA A 69 1.61 39.19 -4.67
C ALA A 69 0.69 39.84 -5.71
N SER A 70 -0.65 39.74 -5.55
CA SER A 70 -1.68 40.49 -6.31
C SER A 70 -2.18 41.71 -5.54
#